data_AF-A0A529NJV8-F1
#
_entry.id   AF-A0A529NJV8-F1
#
_cell.length_a   1.000
_cell.length_b   1.000
_cell.length_c   1.000
_cell.angle_alpha   90.00
_cell.angle_beta   90.00
_cell.angle_gamma   90.00
#
_symmetry.space_group_name_H-M   'P 1'
#
loop_
_entity.id
_entity.type
_entity.pdbx_description
1 polymer ?
#
loop_
_entity_poly.entity_id
_entity_poly.type
_entity_poly.pdbx_seq_one_letter_code
_entity_poly.pdbx_strand_id
1 'polypeptide(L)'
;EALRSHQPWSIGITITADSCSAASDLASNASSETTLSGDLLTFELCTLDGSFRWHFDASRLAPTQIDRMTQHLQTLLCGVMADAGQPVGRIDILPAAERTYLLEDLNRTAADYRSNRCIHELFEAQVRQAPEAAAVVCD
;
A
#
# COMPACT_ATOMS: atom_id res chain seq x y z
N GLU A 1 -13.23 12.61 -27.47
CA GLU A 1 -14.59 12.79 -26.90
C GLU A 1 -14.78 12.32 -25.45
N ALA A 2 -13.82 11.62 -24.83
CA ALA A 2 -13.96 11.04 -23.48
C ALA A 2 -13.67 11.97 -22.27
N LEU A 3 -13.40 13.27 -22.49
CA LEU A 3 -13.00 14.21 -21.43
C LEU A 3 -14.17 15.07 -20.88
N ARG A 4 -15.42 14.63 -21.06
CA ARG A 4 -16.62 15.35 -20.57
C ARG A 4 -17.42 14.56 -19.53
N SER A 5 -16.76 13.83 -18.63
CA SER A 5 -17.44 13.32 -17.44
C SER A 5 -17.44 14.38 -16.35
N HIS A 6 -18.62 14.86 -15.97
CA HIS A 6 -18.86 15.78 -14.84
C HIS A 6 -18.60 15.17 -13.45
N GLN A 7 -17.96 14.00 -13.37
CA GLN A 7 -17.52 13.44 -12.09
C GLN A 7 -16.04 13.75 -11.91
N PRO A 8 -15.64 14.38 -10.78
CA PRO A 8 -14.24 14.50 -10.44
C PRO A 8 -13.64 13.09 -10.34
N TRP A 9 -12.48 12.87 -10.95
CA TRP A 9 -11.77 11.61 -10.78
C TRP A 9 -11.54 11.38 -9.28
N SER A 10 -11.57 10.12 -8.82
CA SER A 10 -11.33 9.86 -7.40
C SER A 10 -9.93 10.30 -6.97
N ILE A 11 -8.95 10.26 -7.88
CA ILE A 11 -7.59 10.68 -7.63
C ILE A 11 -7.23 11.82 -8.58
N GLY A 12 -6.69 12.91 -8.04
CA GLY A 12 -6.25 14.09 -8.78
C GLY A 12 -4.78 14.42 -8.55
N ILE A 13 -4.16 15.13 -9.50
CA ILE A 13 -2.83 15.70 -9.36
C ILE A 13 -2.93 17.19 -9.68
N THR A 14 -2.43 18.02 -8.77
CA THR A 14 -2.37 19.48 -8.92
C THR A 14 -0.90 19.91 -8.84
N ILE A 15 -0.46 20.66 -9.84
CA ILE A 15 0.89 21.23 -9.88
C ILE A 15 0.74 22.75 -9.76
N THR A 16 1.35 23.32 -8.73
CA THR A 16 1.28 24.76 -8.45
C THR A 16 2.66 25.40 -8.59
N ALA A 17 2.69 26.57 -9.22
CA ALA A 17 3.92 27.34 -9.45
C ALA A 17 4.04 28.58 -8.55
N ASP A 18 3.05 28.82 -7.69
CA ASP A 18 3.05 29.94 -6.75
C ASP A 18 3.73 29.55 -5.44
N SER A 19 4.48 30.49 -4.86
CA SER A 19 5.13 30.30 -3.56
C SER A 19 4.08 30.12 -2.49
N CYS A 20 3.85 28.87 -2.08
CA CYS A 20 3.04 28.58 -0.91
C CYS A 20 3.85 28.94 0.35
N SER A 21 4.06 30.24 0.59
CA SER A 21 4.51 30.71 1.90
C SER A 21 3.35 30.54 2.87
N ALA A 22 3.47 29.61 3.81
CA ALA A 22 3.68 29.95 5.21
C ALA A 22 3.53 28.71 6.08
N ALA A 23 4.66 28.30 6.67
CA ALA A 23 4.63 28.03 8.09
C ALA A 23 4.23 29.34 8.79
N SER A 24 2.96 29.49 9.15
CA SER A 24 2.57 30.40 10.23
C SER A 24 1.55 29.69 11.10
N ASP A 25 1.95 29.51 12.35
CA ASP A 25 1.08 29.19 13.46
C ASP A 25 -0.19 30.04 13.48
N LEU A 26 -1.21 29.47 14.12
CA LEU A 26 -2.47 30.06 14.58
C LEU A 26 -3.60 30.12 13.54
N ALA A 27 -4.57 29.23 13.77
CA ALA A 27 -5.99 29.36 13.49
C ALA A 27 -6.41 30.70 12.85
N SER A 28 -6.58 30.70 11.53
CA SER A 28 -7.54 31.58 10.86
C SER A 28 -7.94 30.98 9.53
N ASN A 29 -9.27 30.87 9.39
CA ASN A 29 -9.98 30.43 8.21
C ASN A 29 -9.58 31.28 7.00
N ALA A 30 -8.71 30.73 6.15
CA ALA A 30 -8.67 31.11 4.75
C ALA A 30 -9.09 29.87 3.96
N SER A 31 -10.40 29.74 3.77
CA SER A 31 -11.03 28.89 2.76
C SER A 31 -10.63 29.41 1.38
N SER A 32 -9.37 29.24 1.01
CA SER A 32 -9.00 29.30 -0.40
C SER A 32 -9.46 27.98 -0.97
N GLU A 33 -10.59 28.01 -1.69
CA GLU A 33 -11.10 26.89 -2.49
C GLU A 33 -10.04 26.51 -3.53
N THR A 34 -9.02 25.79 -3.09
CA THR A 34 -8.14 25.06 -3.99
C THR A 34 -9.04 23.98 -4.55
N THR A 35 -9.46 24.14 -5.81
CA THR A 35 -10.34 23.18 -6.47
C THR A 35 -9.59 21.86 -6.53
N LEU A 36 -9.85 20.99 -5.55
CA LEU A 36 -9.19 19.69 -5.46
C LEU A 36 -9.59 18.90 -6.70
N SER A 37 -8.58 18.53 -7.49
CA SER A 37 -8.81 17.80 -8.73
C SER A 37 -9.36 16.39 -8.48
N GLY A 38 -9.22 15.87 -7.26
CA GLY A 38 -9.72 14.57 -6.84
C GLY A 38 -10.66 14.63 -5.63
N ASP A 39 -11.69 13.78 -5.64
CA ASP A 39 -12.68 13.63 -4.57
C ASP A 39 -12.16 12.81 -3.36
N LEU A 40 -11.31 11.81 -3.61
CA LEU A 40 -10.78 10.92 -2.57
C LEU A 40 -9.35 11.28 -2.17
N LEU A 41 -8.50 11.58 -3.15
CA LEU A 41 -7.08 11.86 -2.96
C LEU A 41 -6.60 12.87 -4.00
N THR A 42 -5.89 13.92 -3.58
CA THR A 42 -5.20 14.86 -4.46
C THR A 42 -3.74 14.97 -4.03
N PHE A 43 -2.83 14.72 -4.98
CA PHE A 43 -1.41 15.01 -4.83
C PHE A 43 -1.13 16.45 -5.29
N GLU A 44 -0.63 17.29 -4.40
CA GLU A 44 -0.22 18.64 -4.71
C GLU A 44 1.31 18.74 -4.72
N LEU A 45 1.88 19.29 -5.80
CA LEU A 45 3.31 19.53 -5.95
C LEU A 45 3.58 21.01 -6.21
N CYS A 46 4.42 21.61 -5.37
CA CYS A 46 4.96 22.94 -5.57
C CYS A 46 6.23 22.86 -6.41
N THR A 47 6.26 23.49 -7.58
CA THR A 47 7.41 23.42 -8.50
C THR A 47 8.57 24.32 -8.10
N LEU A 48 8.38 25.22 -7.13
CA LEU A 48 9.41 26.17 -6.70
C LEU A 48 10.41 25.57 -5.72
N ASP A 49 9.93 24.80 -4.75
CA ASP A 49 10.74 24.18 -3.70
C ASP A 49 10.74 22.65 -3.75
N GLY A 50 9.93 22.05 -4.64
CA GLY A 50 9.75 20.61 -4.72
C GLY A 50 8.99 20.02 -3.54
N SER A 51 8.37 20.85 -2.70
CA SER A 51 7.50 20.38 -1.62
C SER A 51 6.23 19.78 -2.19
N PHE A 52 5.72 18.76 -1.51
CA PHE A 52 4.47 18.11 -1.89
C PHE A 52 3.57 17.88 -0.69
N ARG A 53 2.27 17.80 -0.94
CA ARG A 53 1.23 17.57 0.07
C ARG A 53 0.17 16.62 -0.45
N TRP A 54 -0.44 15.87 0.47
CA TRP A 54 -1.61 15.04 0.19
C TRP A 54 -2.85 15.70 0.76
N HIS A 55 -3.88 15.85 -0.07
CA HIS A 55 -5.24 16.14 0.37
C HIS A 55 -6.05 14.87 0.21
N PHE A 56 -6.72 14.42 1.27
CA PHE A 56 -7.46 13.17 1.23
C PHE A 56 -8.71 13.21 2.10
N ASP A 57 -9.70 12.40 1.75
CA ASP A 57 -10.89 12.19 2.56
C ASP A 57 -10.59 11.19 3.70
N ALA A 58 -10.49 11.72 4.92
CA ALA A 58 -10.20 10.93 6.13
C ALA A 58 -11.31 9.93 6.51
N SER A 59 -12.51 10.05 5.93
CA SER A 59 -13.58 9.06 6.12
C SER A 59 -13.37 7.79 5.29
N ARG A 60 -12.57 7.88 4.22
CA ARG A 60 -12.32 6.79 3.26
C ARG A 60 -10.88 6.30 3.30
N LEU A 61 -9.94 7.14 3.69
CA LEU A 61 -8.52 6.82 3.80
C LEU A 61 -8.00 7.09 5.21
N ALA A 62 -7.37 6.08 5.80
CA ALA A 62 -6.67 6.22 7.07
C ALA A 62 -5.34 6.98 6.86
N PRO A 63 -4.92 7.83 7.83
CA PRO A 63 -3.63 8.53 7.74
C PRO A 63 -2.45 7.59 7.51
N THR A 64 -2.47 6.39 8.09
CA THR A 64 -1.44 5.37 7.90
C THR A 64 -1.31 4.89 6.46
N GLN A 65 -2.37 4.94 5.66
CA GLN A 65 -2.32 4.62 4.23
C GLN A 65 -1.59 5.70 3.45
N ILE A 66 -1.82 6.97 3.80
CA ILE A 66 -1.13 8.12 3.20
C ILE A 66 0.35 8.14 3.57
N ASP A 67 0.69 7.79 4.81
CA ASP A 67 2.08 7.65 5.24
C ASP A 67 2.81 6.58 4.43
N ARG A 68 2.18 5.41 4.20
CA ARG A 68 2.74 4.35 3.35
C ARG A 68 2.91 4.82 1.91
N MET A 69 1.90 5.48 1.33
CA MET A 69 2.00 6.06 -0.02
C MET A 69 3.13 7.09 -0.13
N THR A 70 3.34 7.87 0.92
CA THR A 70 4.45 8.84 0.99
C THR A 70 5.81 8.13 0.99
N GLN A 71 5.96 7.06 1.78
CA GLN A 71 7.18 6.25 1.80
C GLN A 71 7.44 5.55 0.44
N HIS A 72 6.37 5.09 -0.22
CA HIS A 72 6.45 4.51 -1.57
C HIS A 72 6.93 5.54 -2.59
N LEU A 73 6.35 6.74 -2.58
CA LEU A 73 6.76 7.83 -3.47
C LEU A 73 8.23 8.21 -3.23
N GLN A 74 8.66 8.31 -1.97
CA GLN A 74 10.06 8.59 -1.64
C GLN A 74 11.00 7.50 -2.16
N THR A 75 10.64 6.22 -2.00
CA THR A 75 11.45 5.10 -2.49
C THR A 75 11.58 5.14 -4.01
N LEU A 76 10.47 5.41 -4.71
CA LEU A 76 10.45 5.57 -6.16
C LEU A 76 11.34 6.73 -6.61
N LEU A 77 11.23 7.91 -5.96
CA LEU A 77 12.05 9.08 -6.29
C LEU A 77 13.54 8.81 -6.05
N CYS A 78 13.89 8.16 -4.94
CA CYS A 78 15.27 7.72 -4.67
C CYS A 78 15.79 6.76 -5.76
N GLY A 79 14.96 5.83 -6.21
CA GLY A 79 15.30 4.92 -7.31
C GLY A 79 15.58 5.67 -8.61
N VAL A 80 14.69 6.59 -8.99
CA VAL A 80 14.86 7.44 -10.20
C VAL A 80 16.13 8.29 -10.11
N MET A 81 16.44 8.85 -8.94
CA MET A 81 17.66 9.64 -8.74
C MET A 81 18.94 8.82 -8.85
N ALA A 82 18.90 7.53 -8.47
CA ALA A 82 20.07 6.65 -8.56
C ALA A 82 20.41 6.27 -10.01
N ASP A 83 19.40 6.00 -10.83
CA ASP A 83 19.55 5.76 -12.27
C ASP A 83 18.29 6.23 -13.02
N ALA A 84 18.40 7.37 -13.70
CA ALA A 84 17.31 7.92 -14.50
C ALA A 84 17.09 7.18 -15.83
N GLY A 85 18.05 6.38 -16.28
CA GLY A 85 17.98 5.59 -17.51
C GLY A 85 17.37 4.21 -17.32
N GLN A 86 17.12 3.78 -16.08
CA GLN A 86 16.58 2.46 -15.80
C GLN A 86 15.12 2.32 -16.29
N PRO A 87 14.70 1.14 -16.75
CA PRO A 87 13.30 0.88 -17.09
C PRO A 87 12.39 1.07 -15.88
N VAL A 88 11.22 1.70 -16.07
CA VAL A 88 10.24 1.96 -14.99
C VAL A 88 9.89 0.71 -14.19
N GLY A 89 9.79 -0.46 -14.84
CA GLY A 89 9.49 -1.73 -14.18
C GLY A 89 10.60 -2.29 -13.28
N ARG A 90 11.79 -1.67 -13.26
CA ARG A 90 12.90 -2.03 -12.35
C ARG A 90 13.03 -1.12 -11.13
N ILE A 91 12.26 -0.04 -11.08
CA ILE A 91 12.30 0.90 -9.96
C ILE A 91 11.53 0.28 -8.81
N ASP A 92 12.21 0.06 -7.68
CA ASP A 92 11.56 -0.41 -6.46
C ASP A 92 10.62 0.67 -5.92
N ILE A 93 9.34 0.30 -5.73
CA ILE A 93 8.33 1.16 -5.10
C ILE A 93 8.19 0.88 -3.60
N LEU A 94 8.55 -0.34 -3.17
CA LEU A 94 8.41 -0.77 -1.79
C LEU A 94 9.65 -0.39 -0.98
N PRO A 95 9.48 0.29 0.17
CA PRO A 95 10.54 0.47 1.14
C PRO A 95 11.12 -0.89 1.56
N ALA A 96 12.42 -0.95 1.81
CA ALA A 96 13.11 -2.21 2.15
C ALA A 96 12.45 -2.95 3.33
N ALA A 97 12.06 -2.22 4.38
CA ALA A 97 11.39 -2.80 5.55
C ALA A 97 10.04 -3.45 5.20
N GLU A 98 9.25 -2.79 4.34
CA GLU A 98 7.96 -3.35 3.90
C GLU A 98 8.15 -4.55 2.99
N ARG A 99 9.16 -4.53 2.11
CA ARG A 99 9.52 -5.68 1.29
C ARG A 99 9.90 -6.88 2.15
N THR A 100 10.75 -6.69 3.16
CA THR A 100 11.12 -7.75 4.12
C THR A 100 9.89 -8.28 4.84
N TYR A 101 9.01 -7.41 5.34
CA TYR A 101 7.78 -7.85 6.00
C TYR A 101 6.90 -8.73 5.10
N LEU A 102 6.68 -8.29 3.84
CA LEU A 102 5.82 -9.00 2.90
C LEU A 102 6.43 -10.33 2.41
N LEU A 103 7.75 -10.35 2.16
CA LEU A 103 8.41 -11.51 1.57
C LEU A 103 8.91 -12.51 2.62
N GLU A 104 9.30 -12.04 3.80
CA GLU A 104 9.94 -12.88 4.82
C GLU A 104 9.03 -13.10 6.02
N ASP A 105 8.53 -12.03 6.65
CA ASP A 105 7.77 -12.16 7.90
C ASP A 105 6.45 -12.88 7.70
N LEU A 106 5.68 -12.51 6.67
CA LEU A 106 4.41 -13.16 6.35
C LEU A 106 4.60 -14.59 5.81
N ASN A 107 5.73 -14.89 5.16
CA ASN A 107 6.01 -16.22 4.60
C ASN A 107 6.82 -17.10 5.56
N ARG A 108 6.95 -16.72 6.84
CA ARG A 108 7.60 -17.54 7.87
C ARG A 108 6.71 -18.71 8.31
N THR A 109 6.34 -19.57 7.37
CA THR A 109 5.51 -20.77 7.58
C THR A 109 6.33 -22.05 7.61
N ALA A 110 7.67 -21.94 7.62
CA ALA A 110 8.55 -23.09 7.76
C ALA A 110 8.30 -23.75 9.12
N ALA A 111 7.73 -24.94 9.08
CA ALA A 111 7.51 -25.79 10.23
C ALA A 111 7.97 -27.20 9.87
N ASP A 112 8.68 -27.85 10.78
CA ASP A 112 9.11 -29.24 10.57
C ASP A 112 7.87 -30.13 10.43
N TYR A 113 7.70 -30.68 9.22
CA TYR A 113 6.69 -31.69 8.99
C TYR A 113 7.20 -33.02 9.58
N ARG A 114 6.73 -33.34 10.78
CA ARG A 114 7.26 -34.43 11.61
C ARG A 114 7.04 -35.85 11.07
N SER A 115 6.33 -36.02 9.96
CA SER A 115 6.09 -37.33 9.35
C SER A 115 6.85 -37.46 8.03
N ASN A 116 7.92 -38.25 8.07
CA ASN A 116 8.50 -38.83 6.85
C ASN A 116 7.63 -40.00 6.31
N ARG A 117 6.35 -40.01 6.68
CA ARG A 117 5.37 -41.05 6.41
C ARG A 117 4.31 -40.52 5.47
N CYS A 118 3.84 -41.37 4.59
CA CYS A 118 2.73 -41.05 3.72
C CYS A 118 1.43 -40.90 4.54
N ILE A 119 0.48 -40.13 4.01
CA ILE A 119 -0.79 -39.86 4.70
C ILE A 119 -1.57 -41.15 5.01
N HIS A 120 -1.47 -42.18 4.15
CA HIS A 120 -2.11 -43.48 4.37
C HIS A 120 -1.48 -44.23 5.55
N GLU A 121 -0.16 -44.15 5.76
CA GLU A 121 0.52 -44.78 6.90
C GLU A 121 0.13 -44.12 8.22
N LEU A 122 -0.11 -42.81 8.22
CA LEU A 122 -0.64 -42.07 9.37
C LEU A 122 -2.08 -42.49 9.66
N PHE A 123 -2.89 -42.66 8.62
CA PHE A 123 -4.26 -43.16 8.75
C PHE A 123 -4.30 -44.59 9.30
N GLU A 124 -3.48 -45.50 8.78
CA GLU A 124 -3.36 -46.87 9.29
C GLU A 124 -2.86 -46.92 10.74
N ALA A 125 -1.93 -46.05 11.12
CA ALA A 125 -1.49 -45.92 12.51
C ALA A 125 -2.64 -45.46 13.43
N GLN A 126 -3.45 -44.50 12.98
CA GLN A 126 -4.62 -44.02 13.70
C GLN A 126 -5.68 -45.12 13.87
N VAL A 127 -5.96 -45.90 12.81
CA VAL A 127 -6.90 -47.04 12.87
C VAL A 127 -6.42 -48.12 13.84
N ARG A 128 -5.11 -48.41 13.87
CA ARG A 128 -4.54 -49.36 14.85
C ARG A 128 -4.64 -48.87 16.29
N GLN A 129 -4.55 -47.56 16.52
CA GLN A 129 -4.61 -47.00 17.86
C GLN A 129 -6.05 -46.89 18.39
N ALA A 130 -7.02 -46.57 17.53
CA ALA A 130 -8.42 -46.40 17.90
C ALA A 130 -9.35 -46.98 16.82
N PRO A 131 -9.51 -48.31 16.76
CA PRO A 131 -10.24 -48.98 15.68
C PRO A 131 -11.75 -48.70 15.72
N GLU A 132 -12.33 -48.49 16.90
CA GLU A 132 -13.76 -48.25 17.10
C GLU A 132 -14.15 -46.76 16.96
N ALA A 133 -13.19 -45.87 16.71
CA ALA A 133 -13.47 -44.45 16.54
C ALA A 133 -14.17 -44.22 15.19
N ALA A 134 -15.35 -43.59 15.21
CA ALA A 134 -16.07 -43.23 14.00
C ALA A 134 -15.23 -42.28 13.14
N ALA A 135 -14.75 -42.76 11.99
CA ALA A 135 -13.91 -41.99 11.07
C ALA A 135 -14.72 -41.18 10.05
N VAL A 136 -15.90 -41.68 9.66
CA VAL A 136 -16.81 -41.05 8.70
C VAL A 136 -18.24 -41.32 9.13
N VAL A 137 -19.10 -40.31 9.04
CA VAL A 137 -20.57 -40.44 9.16
C VAL A 137 -21.16 -39.99 7.83
N CYS A 138 -22.07 -40.78 7.27
CA CYS A 138 -22.81 -40.45 6.06
C CYS A 138 -24.30 -40.45 6.36
N ASP A 139 -24.97 -39.39 5.92
CA ASP A 139 -26.43 -39.21 5.94
C ASP A 139 -27.06 -39.65 4.61
#